data_AF-A0A8T6VE09-F1
#
_entry.id   AF-A0A8T6VE09-F1
#
_cell.length_a   1.000
_cell.length_b   1.000
_cell.length_c   1.000
_cell.angle_alpha   90.00
_cell.angle_beta   90.00
_cell.angle_gamma   90.00
#
_symmetry.space_group_name_H-M   'P 1'
#
loop_
_entity.id
_entity.type
_entity.pdbx_description
1 polymer ?
#
loop_
_entity_poly.entity_id
_entity_poly.type
_entity_poly.pdbx_seq_one_letter_code
_entity_poly.pdbx_strand_id
1 'polypeptide(L)'
;MNKAEAVFISLLLTGLTVSIITGSVQGASIEPMTRWTNYTFMGYDSFYDKDVVAYEAESTAMLAVNVKNDFGSRINVSVVGISFDWLKPDDGWYNSTQTSNENPTTLEDGDTVYFTVNFTTPSVDVAHTVPHDYTIYVEFVNATDSSADVKRWQTRRADLYGDSGYFVVFSVDQVKSRQMDQMITGITAPVWNSTSGVLLWRRAMNESNTADYYYALGDFIEARVHYGKALRLIDEAFTHEESKGEALEEAQTNAVDAEAKVAEAWANFANGLSNMWTLIGVALVIFALGYIIRGLTALRRTPALQ
;
A
#
# COMPACT_ATOMS: atom_id res chain seq x y z
N MET A 1 -57.64 5.01 -10.64
CA MET A 1 -57.26 4.87 -9.22
C MET A 1 -57.04 3.39 -8.96
N ASN A 2 -55.95 2.88 -8.44
CA ASN A 2 -54.63 3.39 -8.11
C ASN A 2 -53.82 2.14 -7.71
N LYS A 3 -52.49 2.27 -7.77
CA LYS A 3 -51.52 1.64 -6.87
C LYS A 3 -52.18 0.99 -5.63
N ALA A 4 -52.24 -0.34 -5.55
CA ALA A 4 -52.39 -1.06 -4.28
C ALA A 4 -52.38 -2.60 -4.37
N GLU A 5 -52.18 -3.24 -5.54
CA GLU A 5 -51.95 -4.70 -5.61
C GLU A 5 -50.49 -5.06 -5.28
N ALA A 6 -50.02 -4.56 -4.14
CA ALA A 6 -48.71 -4.84 -3.57
C ALA A 6 -48.89 -5.36 -2.13
N VAL A 7 -49.66 -6.43 -1.97
CA VAL A 7 -49.84 -7.09 -0.66
C VAL A 7 -49.95 -8.60 -0.88
N PHE A 8 -48.83 -9.25 -1.24
CA PHE A 8 -48.71 -10.71 -1.11
C PHE A 8 -47.26 -11.18 -0.92
N ILE A 9 -46.46 -10.41 -0.17
CA ILE A 9 -45.18 -10.87 0.40
C ILE A 9 -45.11 -10.34 1.84
N SER A 10 -45.92 -10.91 2.73
CA SER A 10 -45.88 -10.65 4.17
C SER A 10 -46.03 -11.96 4.94
N LEU A 11 -45.21 -12.94 4.58
CA LEU A 11 -45.10 -14.18 5.35
C LEU A 11 -43.67 -14.74 5.22
N LEU A 12 -42.71 -14.07 5.86
CA LEU A 12 -41.52 -14.78 6.33
C LEU A 12 -41.29 -14.46 7.81
N LEU A 13 -41.96 -15.29 8.60
CA LEU A 13 -41.70 -15.56 9.99
C LEU A 13 -40.28 -16.16 10.11
N THR A 14 -39.31 -15.40 10.60
CA THR A 14 -38.17 -15.97 11.35
C THR A 14 -37.93 -15.08 12.54
N GLY A 15 -38.06 -15.68 13.72
CA GLY A 15 -38.07 -15.00 15.00
C GLY A 15 -36.73 -14.33 15.29
N LEU A 16 -36.81 -13.04 15.64
CA LEU A 16 -35.84 -12.46 16.54
C LEU A 16 -36.03 -13.13 17.91
N THR A 17 -35.20 -14.13 18.18
CA THR A 17 -34.86 -14.49 19.55
C THR A 17 -34.10 -13.30 20.14
N VAL A 18 -34.82 -12.47 20.89
CA VAL A 18 -34.19 -11.58 21.87
C VAL A 18 -33.55 -12.50 22.90
N SER A 19 -32.27 -12.77 22.71
CA SER A 19 -31.43 -13.27 23.79
C SER A 19 -31.39 -12.15 24.81
N ILE A 20 -32.17 -12.30 25.87
CA ILE A 20 -31.95 -11.58 27.12
C ILE A 20 -30.55 -11.99 27.55
N ILE A 21 -29.56 -11.16 27.23
CA ILE A 21 -28.27 -11.24 27.90
C ILE A 21 -28.62 -10.96 29.37
N THR A 22 -28.67 -12.03 30.15
CA THR A 22 -28.55 -11.94 31.60
C THR A 22 -27.26 -11.17 31.85
N GLY A 23 -27.40 -9.89 32.18
CA GLY A 23 -26.30 -9.10 32.69
C GLY A 23 -25.79 -9.78 33.93
N SER A 24 -24.68 -10.52 33.79
CA SER A 24 -23.83 -10.79 34.93
C SER A 24 -23.36 -9.44 35.44
N VAL A 25 -23.64 -9.17 36.72
CA VAL A 25 -22.99 -8.09 37.46
C VAL A 25 -21.48 -8.38 37.41
N GLN A 26 -20.79 -7.73 36.48
CA GLN A 26 -19.35 -7.86 36.29
C GLN A 26 -18.72 -6.65 36.99
N GLY A 27 -17.78 -6.93 37.89
CA GLY A 27 -17.12 -5.91 38.70
C GLY A 27 -16.34 -4.91 37.83
N ALA A 28 -16.18 -3.71 38.37
CA ALA A 28 -15.27 -2.67 37.91
C ALA A 28 -13.98 -3.25 37.29
N SER A 29 -13.74 -3.01 35.99
CA SER A 29 -12.60 -3.54 35.23
C SER A 29 -11.94 -2.45 34.40
N ILE A 30 -10.60 -2.37 34.43
CA ILE A 30 -9.84 -1.58 33.45
C ILE A 30 -9.80 -2.40 32.15
N GLU A 31 -10.15 -1.82 31.00
CA GLU A 31 -10.01 -2.46 29.68
C GLU A 31 -8.93 -1.74 28.86
N PRO A 32 -7.73 -2.31 28.68
CA PRO A 32 -6.76 -1.74 27.77
C PRO A 32 -6.89 -2.31 26.37
N MET A 33 -7.16 -1.43 25.43
CA MET A 33 -6.81 -1.66 24.04
C MET A 33 -5.33 -1.38 23.86
N THR A 34 -4.58 -2.31 23.27
CA THR A 34 -3.14 -2.12 23.05
C THR A 34 -2.78 -2.18 21.57
N ARG A 35 -1.74 -1.45 21.20
CA ARG A 35 -1.26 -1.38 19.82
C ARG A 35 0.25 -1.25 19.77
N TRP A 36 0.88 -2.21 19.10
CA TRP A 36 2.28 -2.13 18.74
C TRP A 36 2.52 -1.07 17.67
N THR A 37 3.59 -0.30 17.80
CA THR A 37 3.98 0.76 16.87
C THR A 37 5.46 0.68 16.54
N ASN A 38 5.87 1.21 15.38
CA ASN A 38 7.26 1.14 14.93
C ASN A 38 7.81 -0.29 14.80
N TYR A 39 6.94 -1.26 14.52
CA TYR A 39 7.33 -2.64 14.26
C TYR A 39 8.04 -2.77 12.90
N THR A 40 8.92 -3.75 12.79
CA THR A 40 9.58 -4.12 11.54
C THR A 40 8.61 -4.86 10.62
N PHE A 41 7.82 -5.78 11.17
CA PHE A 41 6.82 -6.54 10.43
C PHE A 41 5.63 -6.86 11.34
N MET A 42 4.42 -6.87 10.76
CA MET A 42 3.21 -7.31 11.44
C MET A 42 2.35 -8.10 10.46
N GLY A 43 1.99 -9.31 10.84
CA GLY A 43 1.16 -10.22 10.03
C GLY A 43 1.64 -11.66 10.13
N TYR A 44 1.13 -12.51 9.23
CA TYR A 44 1.51 -13.91 9.16
C TYR A 44 2.96 -14.07 8.72
N ASP A 45 3.72 -14.84 9.48
CA ASP A 45 5.09 -15.22 9.19
C ASP A 45 5.20 -16.73 9.02
N SER A 46 5.67 -17.18 7.86
CA SER A 46 5.72 -18.59 7.47
C SER A 46 6.79 -19.39 8.21
N PHE A 47 7.83 -18.74 8.75
CA PHE A 47 8.83 -19.42 9.57
C PHE A 47 8.23 -19.80 10.93
N TYR A 48 7.41 -18.92 11.51
CA TYR A 48 6.76 -19.17 12.78
C TYR A 48 5.41 -19.91 12.66
N ASP A 49 4.81 -19.93 11.47
CA ASP A 49 3.44 -20.39 11.22
C ASP A 49 2.42 -19.69 12.14
N LYS A 50 2.60 -18.38 12.34
CA LYS A 50 1.79 -17.54 13.25
C LYS A 50 1.68 -16.11 12.75
N ASP A 51 0.63 -15.43 13.20
CA ASP A 51 0.55 -13.96 13.12
C ASP A 51 1.40 -13.33 14.23
N VAL A 52 2.42 -12.58 13.81
CA VAL A 52 3.42 -12.01 14.70
C VAL A 52 3.48 -10.49 14.58
N VAL A 53 4.00 -9.86 15.63
CA VAL A 53 4.55 -8.51 15.61
C VAL A 53 6.04 -8.63 15.87
N ALA A 54 6.82 -8.22 14.87
CA ALA A 54 8.26 -8.39 14.85
C ALA A 54 8.99 -7.07 15.01
N TYR A 55 10.05 -7.10 15.80
CA TYR A 55 11.04 -6.02 15.90
C TYR A 55 12.42 -6.60 15.62
N GLU A 56 13.30 -5.82 15.01
CA GLU A 56 14.71 -6.18 14.88
C GLU A 56 15.36 -6.33 16.27
N ALA A 57 16.28 -7.28 16.42
CA ALA A 57 17.08 -7.43 17.63
C ALA A 57 17.80 -6.11 17.98
N GLU A 58 17.88 -5.81 19.27
CA GLU A 58 18.54 -4.61 19.80
C GLU A 58 17.92 -3.28 19.32
N SER A 59 16.72 -3.32 18.74
CA SER A 59 15.96 -2.13 18.34
C SER A 59 14.96 -1.70 19.43
N THR A 60 14.37 -0.52 19.28
CA THR A 60 13.37 -0.02 20.24
C THR A 60 11.98 -0.51 19.87
N ALA A 61 11.41 -1.39 20.70
CA ALA A 61 10.01 -1.76 20.65
C ALA A 61 9.13 -0.72 21.35
N MET A 62 7.93 -0.50 20.82
CA MET A 62 6.98 0.47 21.35
C MET A 62 5.57 -0.10 21.39
N LEU A 63 4.96 -0.06 22.57
CA LEU A 63 3.60 -0.48 22.83
C LEU A 63 2.79 0.70 23.38
N ALA A 64 1.70 1.04 22.70
CA ALA A 64 0.69 1.93 23.25
C ALA A 64 -0.34 1.12 24.04
N VAL A 65 -0.52 1.45 25.31
CA VAL A 65 -1.47 0.86 26.24
C VAL A 65 -2.53 1.91 26.57
N ASN A 66 -3.76 1.70 26.12
CA ASN A 66 -4.90 2.49 26.55
C ASN A 66 -5.29 2.07 27.97
N VAL A 67 -5.50 3.00 28.89
CA VAL A 67 -5.99 2.68 30.24
C VAL A 67 -7.23 3.51 30.47
N LYS A 68 -8.37 2.82 30.59
CA LYS A 68 -9.66 3.41 30.91
C LYS A 68 -10.02 3.13 32.36
N ASN A 69 -10.35 4.19 33.09
CA ASN A 69 -10.84 4.05 34.45
C ASN A 69 -12.35 3.79 34.45
N ASP A 70 -12.73 2.52 34.60
CA ASP A 70 -14.12 2.13 34.85
C ASP A 70 -14.31 1.65 36.30
N PHE A 71 -13.50 2.19 37.23
CA PHE A 71 -13.51 1.79 38.63
C PHE A 71 -14.66 2.40 39.44
N GLY A 72 -15.38 3.40 38.89
CA GLY A 72 -16.45 4.11 39.59
C GLY A 72 -15.94 5.15 40.60
N SER A 73 -14.62 5.34 40.67
CA SER A 73 -13.98 6.38 41.49
C SER A 73 -12.67 6.80 40.85
N ARG A 74 -12.15 7.94 41.27
CA ARG A 74 -10.84 8.43 40.84
C ARG A 74 -9.74 7.43 41.21
N ILE A 75 -8.85 7.14 40.28
CA ILE A 75 -7.68 6.28 40.49
C ILE A 75 -6.39 7.05 40.25
N ASN A 76 -5.32 6.59 40.90
CA ASN A 76 -3.95 7.00 40.60
C ASN A 76 -3.21 5.79 40.04
N VAL A 77 -2.94 5.82 38.74
CA VAL A 77 -2.12 4.82 38.07
C VAL A 77 -0.66 5.13 38.39
N SER A 78 0.08 4.13 38.85
CA SER A 78 1.49 4.27 39.23
C SER A 78 2.43 3.45 38.36
N VAL A 79 1.93 2.39 37.72
CA VAL A 79 2.74 1.56 36.82
C VAL A 79 1.88 1.11 35.64
N VAL A 80 2.44 1.20 34.44
CA VAL A 80 1.93 0.54 33.24
C VAL A 80 3.10 -0.14 32.57
N GLY A 81 2.99 -1.42 32.26
CA GLY A 81 4.09 -2.12 31.61
C GLY A 81 3.74 -3.48 31.04
N ILE A 82 4.78 -4.16 30.57
CA ILE A 82 4.71 -5.43 29.87
C ILE A 82 5.82 -6.38 30.37
N SER A 83 5.48 -7.66 30.46
CA SER A 83 6.42 -8.74 30.76
C SER A 83 6.34 -9.80 29.67
N PHE A 84 7.50 -10.33 29.29
CA PHE A 84 7.65 -11.46 28.37
C PHE A 84 8.06 -12.72 29.13
N ASP A 85 8.01 -13.87 28.47
CA ASP A 85 8.47 -15.17 28.98
C ASP A 85 10.00 -15.25 29.17
N TRP A 86 10.78 -14.50 28.37
CA TRP A 86 12.24 -14.43 28.51
C TRP A 86 12.71 -13.54 29.66
N LEU A 87 11.81 -12.75 30.25
CA LEU A 87 12.09 -11.88 31.39
C LEU A 87 11.53 -12.55 32.64
N LYS A 88 12.39 -12.96 33.58
CA LYS A 88 11.88 -13.56 34.83
C LYS A 88 11.11 -12.48 35.62
N PRO A 89 10.03 -12.85 36.33
CA PRO A 89 9.26 -11.90 37.15
C PRO A 89 10.11 -11.12 38.17
N ASP A 90 11.23 -11.70 38.61
CA ASP A 90 12.14 -11.10 39.60
C ASP A 90 13.15 -10.11 38.98
N ASP A 91 13.38 -10.15 37.65
CA ASP A 91 14.35 -9.31 36.93
C ASP A 91 13.72 -7.98 36.43
N GLY A 92 12.48 -7.70 36.85
CA GLY A 92 11.77 -6.47 36.55
C GLY A 92 10.91 -6.58 35.29
N TRP A 93 10.09 -5.55 35.07
CA TRP A 93 9.13 -5.48 33.98
C TRP A 93 9.47 -4.25 33.11
N TYR A 94 9.11 -4.26 31.83
CA TYR A 94 9.28 -3.08 30.98
C TYR A 94 8.16 -2.08 31.29
N ASN A 95 8.52 -0.97 31.94
CA ASN A 95 7.57 0.03 32.43
C ASN A 95 7.53 1.28 31.55
N SER A 96 6.37 1.90 31.45
CA SER A 96 6.22 3.26 30.95
C SER A 96 6.91 4.25 31.89
N THR A 97 7.62 5.22 31.34
CA THR A 97 8.21 6.32 32.09
C THR A 97 7.24 7.49 32.32
N GLN A 98 6.01 7.40 31.80
CA GLN A 98 5.01 8.46 31.92
C GLN A 98 4.33 8.51 33.28
N THR A 99 4.51 7.47 34.09
CA THR A 99 3.89 7.34 35.41
C THR A 99 4.82 6.58 36.36
N SER A 100 4.73 6.88 37.65
CA SER A 100 5.51 6.20 38.70
C SER A 100 4.80 6.28 40.05
N ASN A 101 5.33 5.57 41.05
CA ASN A 101 4.85 5.70 42.43
C ASN A 101 5.03 7.11 43.02
N GLU A 102 6.04 7.86 42.55
CA GLU A 102 6.34 9.23 43.02
C GLU A 102 5.52 10.28 42.27
N ASN A 103 5.17 10.00 41.01
CA ASN A 103 4.39 10.87 40.15
C ASN A 103 3.30 10.06 39.41
N PRO A 104 2.25 9.63 40.13
CA PRO A 104 1.21 8.83 39.53
C PRO A 104 0.36 9.68 38.58
N THR A 105 -0.25 9.02 37.61
CA THR A 105 -1.22 9.64 36.71
C THR A 105 -2.62 9.47 37.29
N THR A 106 -3.27 10.57 37.60
CA THR A 106 -4.65 10.55 38.08
C THR A 106 -5.61 10.44 36.91
N LEU A 107 -6.60 9.53 37.02
CA LEU A 107 -7.71 9.41 36.08
C LEU A 107 -9.02 9.54 36.87
N GLU A 108 -9.91 10.42 36.43
CA GLU A 108 -11.28 10.46 36.93
C GLU A 108 -12.09 9.27 36.43
N ASP A 109 -13.27 9.03 36.99
CA ASP A 109 -14.14 7.95 36.52
C ASP A 109 -14.57 8.20 35.07
N GLY A 110 -14.41 7.17 34.21
CA GLY A 110 -14.64 7.23 32.77
C GLY A 110 -13.46 7.80 31.95
N ASP A 111 -12.43 8.36 32.58
CA ASP A 111 -11.27 8.89 31.85
C ASP A 111 -10.49 7.77 31.14
N THR A 112 -9.89 8.14 30.02
CA THR A 112 -9.07 7.25 29.20
C THR A 112 -7.77 7.93 28.84
N VAL A 113 -6.64 7.29 29.15
CA VAL A 113 -5.29 7.81 28.88
C VAL A 113 -4.47 6.77 28.13
N TYR A 114 -3.61 7.21 27.21
CA TYR A 114 -2.65 6.33 26.54
C TYR A 114 -1.28 6.44 27.18
N PHE A 115 -0.74 5.29 27.59
CA PHE A 115 0.62 5.12 28.07
C PHE A 115 1.44 4.44 26.99
N THR A 116 2.69 4.85 26.86
CA THR A 116 3.67 4.27 25.95
C THR A 116 4.69 3.52 26.79
N VAL A 117 4.85 2.25 26.49
CA VAL A 117 5.92 1.40 27.02
C VAL A 117 6.92 1.22 25.90
N ASN A 118 8.14 1.69 26.13
CA ASN A 118 9.26 1.51 25.20
C ASN A 118 10.38 0.72 25.88
N PHE A 119 10.99 -0.19 25.13
CA PHE A 119 12.11 -0.97 25.60
C PHE A 119 12.99 -1.39 24.44
N THR A 120 14.26 -1.67 24.73
CA THR A 120 15.17 -2.26 23.75
C THR A 120 14.93 -3.76 23.71
N THR A 121 14.63 -4.29 22.52
CA THR A 121 14.51 -5.74 22.32
C THR A 121 15.85 -6.41 22.62
N PRO A 122 15.83 -7.61 23.22
CA PRO A 122 17.08 -8.32 23.48
C PRO A 122 17.69 -8.84 22.18
N SER A 123 18.89 -9.41 22.25
CA SER A 123 19.46 -10.15 21.12
C SER A 123 18.65 -11.42 20.82
N VAL A 124 18.79 -11.94 19.60
CA VAL A 124 18.16 -13.22 19.21
C VAL A 124 18.67 -14.41 20.03
N ASP A 125 19.83 -14.31 20.70
CA ASP A 125 20.32 -15.37 21.59
C ASP A 125 19.56 -15.43 22.92
N VAL A 126 18.99 -14.30 23.35
CA VAL A 126 18.24 -14.16 24.60
C VAL A 126 16.74 -14.38 24.37
N ALA A 127 16.17 -13.78 23.33
CA ALA A 127 14.79 -14.08 22.94
C ALA A 127 14.68 -15.50 22.37
N HIS A 128 15.71 -15.99 21.69
CA HIS A 128 15.60 -17.14 20.78
C HIS A 128 14.67 -16.84 19.59
N THR A 129 14.80 -17.63 18.52
CA THR A 129 13.99 -17.46 17.30
C THR A 129 12.65 -18.18 17.47
N VAL A 130 11.85 -17.74 18.45
CA VAL A 130 10.53 -18.32 18.77
C VAL A 130 9.47 -17.23 18.97
N PRO A 131 8.17 -17.55 18.81
CA PRO A 131 7.08 -16.66 19.18
C PRO A 131 6.90 -16.59 20.69
N HIS A 132 6.76 -15.36 21.21
CA HIS A 132 6.65 -15.11 22.63
C HIS A 132 5.27 -14.60 23.02
N ASP A 133 4.80 -15.10 24.16
CA ASP A 133 3.65 -14.55 24.85
C ASP A 133 4.08 -13.39 25.76
N TYR A 134 3.13 -12.53 26.09
CA TYR A 134 3.37 -11.41 26.98
C TYR A 134 2.14 -11.07 27.82
N THR A 135 2.41 -10.48 28.98
CA THR A 135 1.38 -9.99 29.90
C THR A 135 1.54 -8.50 30.07
N ILE A 136 0.45 -7.77 29.85
CA ILE A 136 0.34 -6.34 30.13
C ILE A 136 -0.29 -6.19 31.50
N TYR A 137 0.19 -5.23 32.28
CA TYR A 137 -0.37 -4.95 33.59
C TYR A 137 -0.43 -3.44 33.85
N VAL A 138 -1.33 -3.09 34.77
CA VAL A 138 -1.52 -1.74 35.27
C VAL A 138 -1.62 -1.81 36.79
N GLU A 139 -0.79 -1.04 37.48
CA GLU A 139 -0.90 -0.84 38.93
C GLU A 139 -1.52 0.51 39.23
N PHE A 140 -2.49 0.51 40.13
CA PHE A 140 -3.20 1.71 40.53
C PHE A 140 -3.68 1.62 41.97
N VAL A 141 -3.91 2.77 42.59
CA VAL A 141 -4.58 2.88 43.89
C VAL A 141 -5.89 3.65 43.73
N ASN A 142 -6.88 3.33 44.56
CA ASN A 142 -8.09 4.14 44.63
C ASN A 142 -7.74 5.46 45.34
N ALA A 143 -7.84 6.58 44.62
CA ALA A 143 -7.47 7.90 45.14
C ALA A 143 -8.49 8.49 46.12
N THR A 144 -9.58 7.75 46.41
CA THR A 144 -10.63 8.12 47.36
C THR A 144 -10.67 7.21 48.59
N ASP A 145 -9.97 6.07 48.54
CA ASP A 145 -9.85 5.17 49.68
C ASP A 145 -8.67 5.61 50.56
N SER A 146 -8.84 5.49 51.88
CA SER A 146 -7.76 5.69 52.85
C SER A 146 -6.81 4.49 52.91
N SER A 147 -7.23 3.33 52.38
CA SER A 147 -6.34 2.19 52.15
C SER A 147 -5.47 2.48 50.92
N ALA A 148 -4.16 2.57 51.11
CA ALA A 148 -3.19 2.70 50.02
C ALA A 148 -2.96 1.34 49.32
N ASP A 149 -3.99 0.50 49.24
CA ASP A 149 -3.91 -0.85 48.71
C ASP A 149 -3.70 -0.79 47.20
N VAL A 150 -2.51 -1.19 46.77
CA VAL A 150 -2.15 -1.28 45.35
C VAL A 150 -2.97 -2.39 44.71
N LYS A 151 -3.78 -2.01 43.72
CA LYS A 151 -4.52 -2.93 42.87
C LYS A 151 -3.74 -3.14 41.59
N ARG A 152 -3.75 -4.37 41.11
CA ARG A 152 -3.12 -4.76 39.85
C ARG A 152 -4.18 -5.33 38.91
N TRP A 153 -4.26 -4.76 37.74
CA TRP A 153 -4.96 -5.32 36.60
C TRP A 153 -3.93 -5.95 35.66
N GLN A 154 -4.26 -7.06 35.01
CA GLN A 154 -3.39 -7.71 34.02
C GLN A 154 -4.22 -8.39 32.92
N THR A 155 -3.68 -8.45 31.71
CA THR A 155 -4.19 -9.26 30.61
C THR A 155 -3.05 -9.95 29.89
N ARG A 156 -3.33 -11.13 29.34
CA ARG A 156 -2.38 -11.82 28.47
C ARG A 156 -2.65 -11.45 27.03
N ARG A 157 -1.63 -11.56 26.17
CA ARG A 157 -1.78 -11.44 24.72
C ARG A 157 -2.92 -12.33 24.20
N ALA A 158 -3.02 -13.58 24.69
CA ALA A 158 -4.07 -14.51 24.27
C ALA A 158 -5.50 -13.97 24.50
N ASP A 159 -5.72 -13.23 25.59
CA ASP A 159 -7.03 -12.63 25.91
C ASP A 159 -7.34 -11.43 24.99
N LEU A 160 -6.30 -10.74 24.51
CA LEU A 160 -6.43 -9.58 23.62
C LEU A 160 -6.55 -9.96 22.14
N TYR A 161 -5.81 -10.98 21.70
CA TYR A 161 -5.56 -11.26 20.28
C TYR A 161 -5.81 -12.72 19.88
N GLY A 162 -6.25 -13.59 20.80
CA GLY A 162 -6.47 -15.01 20.54
C GLY A 162 -5.18 -15.70 20.11
N ASP A 163 -5.17 -16.29 18.91
CA ASP A 163 -4.01 -16.96 18.31
C ASP A 163 -3.12 -16.05 17.46
N SER A 164 -3.25 -14.72 17.60
CA SER A 164 -2.47 -13.73 16.86
C SER A 164 -1.67 -12.80 17.78
N GLY A 165 -0.83 -11.96 17.17
CA GLY A 165 -0.10 -10.90 17.88
C GLY A 165 1.03 -11.41 18.76
N TYR A 166 1.63 -12.56 18.43
CA TYR A 166 2.82 -13.04 19.12
C TYR A 166 3.97 -12.06 18.92
N PHE A 167 4.77 -11.84 19.95
CA PHE A 167 5.95 -11.00 19.81
C PHE A 167 7.13 -11.84 19.35
N VAL A 168 7.88 -11.36 18.36
CA VAL A 168 9.10 -12.02 17.89
C VAL A 168 10.24 -11.01 17.72
N VAL A 169 11.46 -11.48 17.96
CA VAL A 169 12.68 -10.72 17.71
C VAL A 169 13.34 -11.25 16.44
N PHE A 170 13.40 -10.41 15.40
CA PHE A 170 14.03 -10.77 14.13
C PHE A 170 15.54 -10.59 14.19
N SER A 171 16.26 -11.52 13.56
CA SER A 171 17.65 -11.30 13.19
C SER A 171 17.77 -10.30 12.04
N VAL A 172 18.93 -9.66 11.89
CA VAL A 172 19.21 -8.72 10.79
C VAL A 172 18.94 -9.35 9.40
N ASP A 173 19.27 -10.63 9.23
CA ASP A 173 19.04 -11.34 7.96
C ASP A 173 17.55 -11.64 7.72
N GLN A 174 16.80 -11.95 8.78
CA GLN A 174 15.35 -12.14 8.71
C GLN A 174 14.63 -10.83 8.34
N VAL A 175 15.05 -9.70 8.94
CA VAL A 175 14.53 -8.36 8.59
C VAL A 175 14.73 -8.07 7.11
N LYS A 176 15.96 -8.22 6.60
CA LYS A 176 16.29 -7.93 5.20
C LYS A 176 15.50 -8.81 4.22
N SER A 177 15.35 -10.10 4.55
CA SER A 177 14.57 -11.02 3.73
C SER A 177 13.10 -10.63 3.70
N ARG A 178 12.51 -10.33 4.86
CA ARG A 178 11.11 -9.92 4.96
C ARG A 178 10.83 -8.60 4.24
N GLN A 179 11.75 -7.64 4.31
CA GLN A 179 11.62 -6.39 3.56
C GLN A 179 11.61 -6.62 2.05
N MET A 180 12.46 -7.52 1.53
CA MET A 180 12.45 -7.85 0.10
C MET A 180 11.16 -8.56 -0.32
N ASP A 181 10.65 -9.48 0.50
CA ASP A 181 9.34 -10.11 0.27
C ASP A 181 8.21 -9.08 0.23
N GLN A 182 8.17 -8.15 1.20
CA GLN A 182 7.19 -7.06 1.22
C GLN A 182 7.29 -6.16 -0.02
N MET A 183 8.50 -5.92 -0.54
CA MET A 183 8.69 -5.20 -1.80
C MET A 183 8.10 -6.00 -2.98
N ILE A 184 8.43 -7.29 -3.11
CA ILE A 184 7.93 -8.14 -4.20
C ILE A 184 6.41 -8.25 -4.17
N THR A 185 5.82 -8.57 -3.01
CA THR A 185 4.38 -8.69 -2.82
C THR A 185 3.63 -7.36 -3.00
N GLY A 186 4.30 -6.24 -2.71
CA GLY A 186 3.77 -4.90 -2.97
C GLY A 186 3.73 -4.53 -4.46
N ILE A 187 4.50 -5.19 -5.32
CA ILE A 187 4.49 -4.96 -6.77
C ILE A 187 3.29 -5.70 -7.37
N THR A 188 2.30 -4.93 -7.82
CA THR A 188 1.17 -5.49 -8.56
C THR A 188 1.63 -5.97 -9.93
N ALA A 189 1.30 -7.22 -10.28
CA ALA A 189 1.63 -7.78 -11.58
C ALA A 189 1.06 -6.91 -12.72
N PRO A 190 1.91 -6.32 -13.57
CA PRO A 190 1.43 -5.47 -14.66
C PRO A 190 0.92 -6.34 -15.83
N VAL A 191 0.20 -5.70 -16.74
CA VAL A 191 -0.16 -6.32 -18.02
C VAL A 191 1.06 -6.24 -18.94
N TRP A 192 1.63 -7.39 -19.26
CA TRP A 192 2.77 -7.50 -20.16
C TRP A 192 2.33 -7.56 -21.63
N ASN A 193 2.93 -6.74 -22.49
CA ASN A 193 2.73 -6.73 -23.93
C ASN A 193 3.78 -7.58 -24.68
N SER A 194 4.83 -8.02 -23.98
CA SER A 194 5.95 -8.79 -24.51
C SER A 194 6.06 -10.18 -23.88
N THR A 195 6.29 -11.21 -24.71
CA THR A 195 6.56 -12.57 -24.23
C THR A 195 7.79 -12.63 -23.33
N SER A 196 8.82 -11.80 -23.61
CA SER A 196 10.02 -11.71 -22.79
C SER A 196 9.72 -11.16 -21.39
N GLY A 197 8.93 -10.08 -21.29
CA GLY A 197 8.50 -9.53 -20.00
C GLY A 197 7.71 -10.55 -19.18
N VAL A 198 6.77 -11.26 -19.82
CA VAL A 198 6.05 -12.38 -19.17
C VAL A 198 7.00 -13.47 -18.66
N LEU A 199 8.01 -13.85 -19.45
CA LEU A 199 8.95 -14.91 -19.07
C LEU A 199 9.85 -14.48 -17.91
N LEU A 200 10.35 -13.24 -17.91
CA LEU A 200 11.17 -12.68 -16.84
C LEU A 200 10.37 -12.58 -15.54
N TRP A 201 9.15 -12.06 -15.61
CA TRP A 201 8.25 -12.03 -14.47
C TRP A 201 7.98 -13.43 -13.89
N ARG A 202 7.69 -14.43 -14.74
CA ARG A 202 7.49 -15.81 -14.27
C ARG A 202 8.74 -16.40 -13.61
N ARG A 203 9.93 -16.09 -14.12
CA ARG A 203 11.20 -16.50 -13.48
C ARG A 203 11.37 -15.81 -12.13
N ALA A 204 11.04 -14.54 -12.02
CA ALA A 204 11.07 -13.82 -10.75
C ALA A 204 10.14 -14.45 -9.71
N MET A 205 8.92 -14.80 -10.09
CA MET A 205 7.97 -15.46 -9.18
C MET A 205 8.47 -16.85 -8.74
N ASN A 206 9.16 -17.58 -9.62
CA ASN A 206 9.77 -18.85 -9.25
C ASN A 206 10.92 -18.68 -8.25
N GLU A 207 11.75 -17.64 -8.42
CA GLU A 207 12.79 -17.28 -7.45
C GLU A 207 12.16 -16.83 -6.12
N SER A 208 11.06 -16.08 -6.14
CA SER A 208 10.31 -15.68 -4.93
C SER A 208 9.78 -16.89 -4.18
N ASN A 209 9.14 -17.85 -4.86
CA ASN A 209 8.66 -19.08 -4.24
C ASN A 209 9.82 -19.90 -3.62
N THR A 210 10.99 -19.88 -4.27
CA THR A 210 12.19 -20.53 -3.74
C THR A 210 12.70 -19.82 -2.48
N ALA A 211 12.64 -18.48 -2.48
CA ALA A 211 12.98 -17.68 -1.30
C ALA A 211 12.01 -17.95 -0.14
N ASP A 212 10.70 -18.01 -0.40
CA ASP A 212 9.67 -18.33 0.60
C ASP A 212 9.93 -19.69 1.26
N TYR A 213 10.35 -20.68 0.45
CA TYR A 213 10.74 -22.00 0.96
C TYR A 213 11.93 -21.93 1.92
N TYR A 214 13.02 -21.23 1.56
CA TYR A 214 14.16 -21.06 2.45
C TYR A 214 13.82 -20.24 3.69
N TYR A 215 12.98 -19.21 3.54
CA TYR A 215 12.50 -18.39 4.64
C TYR A 215 11.75 -19.23 5.66
N ALA A 216 10.82 -20.08 5.22
CA ALA A 216 10.05 -20.98 6.08
C ALA A 216 10.94 -22.02 6.81
N LEU A 217 12.11 -22.37 6.25
CA LEU A 217 13.10 -23.22 6.90
C LEU A 217 14.02 -22.48 7.88
N GLY A 218 13.94 -21.15 7.95
CA GLY A 218 14.82 -20.31 8.76
C GLY A 218 16.17 -20.00 8.12
N ASP A 219 16.38 -20.38 6.85
CA ASP A 219 17.58 -19.99 6.09
C ASP A 219 17.37 -18.61 5.46
N PHE A 220 17.42 -17.59 6.31
CA PHE A 220 17.19 -16.20 5.91
C PHE A 220 18.27 -15.68 4.96
N ILE A 221 19.48 -16.25 4.98
CA ILE A 221 20.57 -15.82 4.10
C ILE A 221 20.27 -16.28 2.66
N GLU A 222 19.94 -17.55 2.45
CA GLU A 222 19.56 -18.06 1.13
C GLU A 222 18.23 -17.48 0.64
N ALA A 223 17.26 -17.30 1.55
CA ALA A 223 16.01 -16.60 1.22
C ALA A 223 16.29 -15.21 0.64
N ARG A 224 17.13 -14.41 1.30
CA ARG A 224 17.55 -13.09 0.80
C ARG A 224 18.20 -13.15 -0.58
N VAL A 225 19.05 -14.16 -0.83
CA VAL A 225 19.69 -14.34 -2.15
C VAL A 225 18.64 -14.54 -3.24
N HIS A 226 17.65 -15.40 -2.98
CA HIS A 226 16.59 -15.68 -3.94
C HIS A 226 15.61 -14.51 -4.11
N TYR A 227 15.22 -13.82 -3.05
CA TYR A 227 14.44 -12.58 -3.17
C TYR A 227 15.20 -11.49 -3.95
N GLY A 228 16.50 -11.35 -3.74
CA GLY A 228 17.34 -10.42 -4.51
C GLY A 228 17.38 -10.76 -6.00
N LYS A 229 17.44 -12.06 -6.36
CA LYS A 229 17.32 -12.49 -7.76
C LYS A 229 15.94 -12.19 -8.34
N ALA A 230 14.88 -12.42 -7.57
CA ALA A 230 13.51 -12.13 -7.97
C ALA A 230 13.33 -10.63 -8.29
N LEU A 231 13.77 -9.73 -7.38
CA LEU A 231 13.71 -8.28 -7.60
C LEU A 231 14.47 -7.85 -8.85
N ARG A 232 15.68 -8.38 -9.09
CA ARG A 232 16.45 -8.10 -10.32
C ARG A 232 15.70 -8.55 -11.58
N LEU A 233 15.08 -9.74 -11.56
CA LEU A 233 14.31 -10.23 -12.71
C LEU A 233 13.02 -9.42 -12.94
N ILE A 234 12.40 -8.89 -11.89
CA ILE A 234 11.27 -7.96 -11.99
C ILE A 234 11.73 -6.67 -12.66
N ASP A 235 12.85 -6.10 -12.23
CA ASP A 235 13.44 -4.90 -12.82
C ASP A 235 13.76 -5.12 -14.32
N GLU A 236 14.44 -6.22 -14.65
CA GLU A 236 14.72 -6.62 -16.04
C GLU A 236 13.43 -6.77 -16.88
N ALA A 237 12.33 -7.28 -16.29
CA ALA A 237 11.05 -7.39 -16.97
C ALA A 237 10.46 -6.00 -17.29
N PHE A 238 10.51 -5.07 -16.33
CA PHE A 238 10.05 -3.70 -16.52
C PHE A 238 10.89 -2.95 -17.57
N THR A 239 12.22 -3.00 -17.47
CA THR A 239 13.11 -2.37 -18.46
C THR A 239 12.87 -2.91 -19.87
N HIS A 240 12.66 -4.22 -20.00
CA HIS A 240 12.35 -4.80 -21.31
C HIS A 240 11.04 -4.25 -21.88
N GLU A 241 10.01 -4.08 -21.06
CA GLU A 241 8.73 -3.58 -21.54
C GLU A 241 8.75 -2.07 -21.83
N GLU A 242 9.48 -1.29 -21.03
CA GLU A 242 9.72 0.13 -21.29
C GLU A 242 10.40 0.33 -22.65
N SER A 243 11.50 -0.40 -22.91
CA SER A 243 12.22 -0.31 -24.19
C SER A 243 11.36 -0.68 -25.41
N LYS A 244 10.41 -1.60 -25.25
CA LYS A 244 9.48 -1.97 -26.32
C LYS A 244 8.40 -0.91 -26.49
N GLY A 245 7.94 -0.30 -25.41
CA GLY A 245 7.03 0.85 -25.44
C GLY A 245 7.61 2.01 -26.24
N GLU A 246 8.86 2.39 -25.94
CA GLU A 246 9.59 3.43 -26.67
C GLU A 246 9.72 3.10 -28.16
N ALA A 247 10.12 1.87 -28.50
CA ALA A 247 10.24 1.44 -29.89
C ALA A 247 8.90 1.46 -30.66
N LEU A 248 7.78 1.16 -29.98
CA LEU A 248 6.44 1.24 -30.58
C LEU A 248 6.00 2.69 -30.80
N GLU A 249 6.27 3.58 -29.84
CA GLU A 249 5.99 5.01 -29.96
C GLU A 249 6.82 5.66 -31.08
N GLU A 250 8.09 5.29 -31.19
CA GLU A 250 8.96 5.72 -32.29
C GLU A 250 8.44 5.19 -33.64
N ALA A 251 8.05 3.91 -33.71
CA ALA A 251 7.48 3.34 -34.93
C ALA A 251 6.17 4.02 -35.35
N GLN A 252 5.31 4.37 -34.40
CA GLN A 252 4.07 5.12 -34.66
C GLN A 252 4.36 6.55 -35.12
N THR A 253 5.28 7.25 -34.47
CA THR A 253 5.70 8.61 -34.87
C THR A 253 6.26 8.60 -36.29
N ASN A 254 7.12 7.63 -36.60
CA ASN A 254 7.67 7.46 -37.95
C ASN A 254 6.60 7.15 -39.01
N ALA A 255 5.57 6.38 -38.66
CA ALA A 255 4.44 6.10 -39.55
C ALA A 255 3.60 7.36 -39.82
N VAL A 256 3.29 8.14 -38.78
CA VAL A 256 2.57 9.42 -38.90
C VAL A 256 3.38 10.43 -39.71
N ASP A 257 4.69 10.53 -39.48
CA ASP A 257 5.58 11.38 -40.27
C ASP A 257 5.65 10.97 -41.74
N ALA A 258 5.62 9.66 -42.02
CA ALA A 258 5.55 9.15 -43.39
C ALA A 258 4.23 9.53 -44.06
N GLU A 259 3.10 9.41 -43.35
CA GLU A 259 1.79 9.84 -43.85
C GLU A 259 1.73 11.36 -44.10
N ALA A 260 2.29 12.16 -43.18
CA ALA A 260 2.38 13.61 -43.33
C ALA A 260 3.22 14.00 -44.56
N LYS A 261 4.36 13.36 -44.79
CA LYS A 261 5.20 13.57 -45.99
C LYS A 261 4.48 13.20 -47.28
N VAL A 262 3.68 12.13 -47.28
CA VAL A 262 2.84 11.77 -48.43
C VAL A 262 1.77 12.83 -48.69
N ALA A 263 1.13 13.36 -47.64
CA ALA A 263 0.15 14.44 -47.75
C ALA A 263 0.79 15.74 -48.27
N GLU A 264 1.98 16.11 -47.79
CA GLU A 264 2.75 17.25 -48.30
C GLU A 264 3.13 17.07 -49.78
N ALA A 265 3.56 15.87 -50.18
CA ALA A 265 3.85 15.57 -51.58
C ALA A 265 2.62 15.73 -52.48
N TRP A 266 1.45 15.29 -52.01
CA TRP A 266 0.17 15.50 -52.71
C TRP A 266 -0.24 16.98 -52.78
N ALA A 267 -0.07 17.73 -51.70
CA ALA A 267 -0.34 19.17 -51.68
C ALA A 267 0.59 19.92 -52.64
N ASN A 268 1.87 19.58 -52.67
CA ASN A 268 2.85 20.14 -53.61
C ASN A 268 2.53 19.77 -55.06
N PHE A 269 2.10 18.53 -55.32
CA PHE A 269 1.62 18.11 -56.65
C PHE A 269 0.38 18.90 -57.07
N ALA A 270 -0.61 19.06 -56.19
CA ALA A 270 -1.82 19.85 -56.45
C ALA A 270 -1.51 21.33 -56.70
N ASN A 271 -0.58 21.92 -55.93
CA ASN A 271 -0.09 23.27 -56.16
C ASN A 271 0.65 23.39 -57.50
N GLY A 272 1.45 22.39 -57.87
CA GLY A 272 2.08 22.29 -59.19
C GLY A 272 1.05 22.26 -60.33
N LEU A 273 -0.01 21.46 -60.19
CA LEU A 273 -1.13 21.43 -61.14
C LEU A 273 -1.86 22.77 -61.20
N SER A 274 -2.11 23.43 -60.06
CA SER A 274 -2.75 24.74 -60.00
C SER A 274 -1.94 25.82 -60.73
N ASN A 275 -0.62 25.82 -60.55
CA ASN A 275 0.29 26.70 -61.29
C ASN A 275 0.27 26.39 -62.80
N MET A 276 0.21 25.12 -63.19
CA MET A 276 0.07 24.71 -64.59
C MET A 276 -1.26 25.23 -65.20
N TRP A 277 -2.38 25.09 -64.49
CA TRP A 277 -3.67 25.62 -64.94
C TRP A 277 -3.69 27.14 -65.05
N THR A 278 -3.01 27.83 -64.12
CA THR A 278 -2.85 29.29 -64.18
C THR A 278 -2.05 29.71 -65.42
N LEU A 279 -0.96 28.99 -65.74
CA LEU A 279 -0.18 29.22 -66.95
C LEU A 279 -0.99 28.97 -68.23
N ILE A 280 -1.82 27.93 -68.26
CA ILE A 280 -2.76 27.67 -69.37
C ILE A 280 -3.75 28.83 -69.50
N GLY A 281 -4.30 29.32 -68.39
CA GLY A 281 -5.20 30.48 -68.36
C GLY A 281 -4.54 31.74 -68.90
N VAL A 282 -3.32 32.05 -68.47
CA VAL A 282 -2.53 33.19 -68.97
C VAL A 282 -2.26 33.04 -70.47
N ALA A 283 -1.87 31.85 -70.93
CA ALA A 283 -1.64 31.59 -72.34
C ALA A 283 -2.89 31.82 -73.21
N LEU A 284 -4.07 31.39 -72.74
CA LEU A 284 -5.35 31.64 -73.41
C LEU A 284 -5.69 33.12 -73.49
N VAL A 285 -5.45 33.90 -72.42
CA VAL A 285 -5.68 35.35 -72.41
C VAL A 285 -4.74 36.07 -73.39
N ILE A 286 -3.45 35.71 -73.41
CA ILE A 286 -2.49 36.26 -74.37
C ILE A 286 -2.91 35.94 -75.81
N PHE A 287 -3.37 34.71 -76.06
CA PHE A 287 -3.86 34.29 -77.37
C PHE A 287 -5.09 35.10 -77.80
N ALA A 288 -6.06 35.31 -76.90
CA ALA A 288 -7.25 36.12 -77.16
C ALA A 288 -6.91 37.59 -77.45
N LEU A 289 -6.00 38.20 -76.68
CA LEU A 289 -5.52 39.56 -76.91
C LEU A 289 -4.81 39.70 -78.25
N GLY A 290 -3.97 38.72 -78.62
CA GLY A 290 -3.34 38.68 -79.95
C GLY A 290 -4.37 38.65 -81.08
N TYR A 291 -5.46 37.91 -80.91
CA TYR A 291 -6.57 37.85 -81.87
C TYR A 291 -7.31 39.19 -81.99
N ILE A 292 -7.57 39.87 -80.86
CA ILE A 292 -8.20 41.19 -80.83
C ILE A 292 -7.32 42.26 -81.50
N ILE A 293 -6.02 42.29 -81.19
CA ILE A 293 -5.06 43.21 -81.81
C ILE A 293 -4.99 42.96 -83.33
N ARG A 294 -4.97 41.71 -83.77
CA ARG A 294 -5.02 41.35 -85.20
C ARG A 294 -6.32 41.83 -85.85
N GLY A 295 -7.47 41.67 -85.18
CA GLY A 295 -8.77 42.18 -85.64
C GLY A 295 -8.81 43.71 -85.75
N LEU A 296 -8.28 44.44 -84.77
CA LEU A 296 -8.16 45.89 -84.80
C LEU A 296 -7.19 46.38 -85.88
N THR A 297 -6.11 45.64 -86.13
CA THR A 297 -5.16 45.94 -87.22
C THR A 297 -5.80 45.75 -88.59
N ALA A 298 -6.68 44.76 -88.74
CA ALA A 298 -7.49 44.56 -89.95
C ALA A 298 -8.50 45.70 -90.16
N LEU A 299 -9.12 46.23 -89.09
CA LEU A 299 -10.06 47.37 -89.15
C LEU A 299 -9.38 48.71 -89.44
N ARG A 300 -8.09 48.87 -89.12
CA ARG A 300 -7.30 50.08 -89.47
C ARG A 300 -6.94 50.15 -90.96
N ARG A 301 -7.10 49.06 -91.71
CA ARG A 301 -7.05 49.09 -93.17
C ARG A 301 -8.44 49.42 -93.69
N THR A 302 -8.86 50.68 -93.54
CA THR A 302 -9.90 51.27 -94.37
C THR A 302 -9.24 51.76 -95.66
N PRO A 303 -9.38 51.07 -96.80
CA PRO A 303 -9.00 51.67 -98.07
C PRO A 303 -9.94 52.83 -98.36
N ALA A 304 -9.35 54.01 -98.54
CA ALA A 304 -10.03 55.18 -99.06
C ALA A 304 -10.57 54.91 -100.47
N LEU A 305 -11.82 55.32 -100.66
CA LEU A 305 -12.50 55.73 -101.90
C LEU A 305 -11.75 55.53 -103.23
N GLN A 306 -12.32 54.68 -104.09
CA GLN A 306 -12.69 55.03 -105.46
C GLN A 306 -14.07 54.44 -105.77
#